data_AF-A0A382B2R7-F1
#
_entry.id   AF-A0A382B2R7-F1
#
_cell.length_a   1.000
_cell.length_b   1.000
_cell.length_c   1.000
_cell.angle_alpha   90.00
_cell.angle_beta   90.00
_cell.angle_gamma   90.00
#
_symmetry.space_group_name_H-M   'P 1'
#
loop_
_entity.id
_entity.type
_entity.pdbx_description
1 polymer ?
#
loop_
_entity_poly.entity_id
_entity_poly.type
_entity_poly.pdbx_seq_one_letter_code
_entity_poly.pdbx_strand_id
1 'polypeptide(L)'
;MHKDGLPADLHGIPGGPPLVFGHLKSSQSKKTLFCYSHYDVQPPEPIEKWSHGGPWSGALVDNVIYGRGATDNKGGLLAFNKAAKAFLKVRGEVPLNLKFFYEGEEEIGSVHLGPWVEKNKKLLEADGMH
;
A
#
# COMPACT_ATOMS: atom_id res chain seq x y z
N MET A 1 -5.54 0.20 7.33
CA MET A 1 -4.44 0.12 8.32
C MET A 1 -4.93 0.18 9.76
N HIS A 2 -5.60 1.25 10.21
CA HIS A 2 -6.04 1.36 11.62
C HIS A 2 -6.95 0.20 12.09
N LYS A 3 -7.90 -0.27 11.26
CA LYS A 3 -8.71 -1.47 11.55
C LYS A 3 -7.90 -2.76 11.75
N ASP A 4 -6.67 -2.79 11.24
CA ASP A 4 -5.73 -3.89 11.40
C ASP A 4 -4.73 -3.64 12.55
N GLY A 5 -4.90 -2.55 13.32
CA GLY A 5 -4.02 -2.18 14.43
C GLY A 5 -2.69 -1.56 13.99
N LEU A 6 -2.57 -1.16 12.72
CA LEU A 6 -1.34 -0.60 12.17
C LEU A 6 -1.35 0.93 12.22
N PRO A 7 -0.23 1.58 12.59
CA PRO A 7 -0.10 3.03 12.54
C PRO A 7 -0.15 3.52 11.09
N ALA A 8 -0.87 4.61 10.85
CA ALA A 8 -0.94 5.25 9.55
C ALA A 8 -1.39 6.71 9.69
N ASP A 9 -0.77 7.59 8.93
CA ASP A 9 -1.05 9.01 8.84
C ASP A 9 -1.13 9.42 7.37
N LEU A 10 -1.89 10.48 7.10
CA LEU A 10 -1.96 11.08 5.77
C LEU A 10 -0.94 12.21 5.67
N HIS A 11 -0.12 12.17 4.64
CA HIS A 11 0.80 13.23 4.29
C HIS A 11 0.28 13.93 3.03
N GLY A 12 -0.09 15.20 3.15
CA GLY A 12 -0.52 15.99 2.00
C GLY A 12 0.61 16.18 0.99
N ILE A 13 0.29 15.97 -0.29
CA ILE A 13 1.15 16.32 -1.42
C ILE A 13 0.48 17.50 -2.15
N PRO A 14 1.13 18.67 -2.24
CA PRO A 14 0.55 19.80 -2.97
C PRO A 14 0.27 19.43 -4.44
N GLY A 15 -0.98 19.59 -4.87
CA GLY A 15 -1.40 19.30 -6.26
C GLY A 15 -1.74 17.84 -6.54
N GLY A 16 -1.44 16.92 -5.61
CA GLY A 16 -1.71 15.49 -5.73
C GLY A 16 -2.58 14.95 -4.61
N PRO A 17 -2.99 13.67 -4.70
CA PRO A 17 -3.69 13.00 -3.63
C PRO A 17 -2.72 12.69 -2.47
N PRO A 18 -3.23 12.52 -1.24
CA PRO A 18 -2.37 12.35 -0.07
C PRO A 18 -1.63 11.01 -0.10
N LEU A 19 -0.41 11.00 0.41
CA LEU A 19 0.32 9.78 0.71
C LEU A 19 -0.21 9.17 2.01
N VAL A 20 -0.43 7.86 2.04
CA VAL A 20 -0.61 7.11 3.29
C VAL A 20 0.75 6.63 3.75
N PHE A 21 1.18 7.07 4.93
CA PHE A 21 2.45 6.65 5.53
C PHE A 21 2.22 5.98 6.88
N GLY A 22 2.86 4.85 7.12
CA GLY A 22 2.83 4.17 8.41
C GLY A 22 4.22 3.71 8.81
N HIS A 23 4.56 3.79 10.10
CA HIS A 23 5.84 3.30 10.60
C HIS A 23 5.60 2.41 11.82
N LEU A 24 5.78 1.11 11.64
CA LEU A 24 5.70 0.10 12.69
C LEU A 24 7.12 -0.31 13.08
N LYS A 25 7.49 -0.04 14.34
CA LYS A 25 8.81 -0.38 14.87
C LYS A 25 8.84 -1.79 15.45
N SER A 26 9.97 -2.47 15.27
CA SER A 26 10.28 -3.75 15.89
C SER A 26 11.24 -3.56 17.07
N SER A 27 11.04 -4.34 18.14
CA SER A 27 12.03 -4.50 19.20
C SER A 27 13.13 -5.51 18.86
N GLN A 28 12.97 -6.32 17.81
CA GLN A 28 13.87 -7.42 17.46
C GLN A 28 15.02 -7.01 16.53
N SER A 29 14.83 -5.94 15.76
CA SER A 29 15.81 -5.51 14.76
C SER A 29 15.77 -4.00 14.55
N LYS A 30 16.94 -3.42 14.28
CA LYS A 30 17.06 -2.02 13.86
C LYS A 30 16.88 -1.85 12.34
N LYS A 31 16.82 -2.95 11.59
CA LYS A 31 16.65 -2.92 10.14
C LYS A 31 15.24 -2.47 9.76
N THR A 32 15.13 -1.77 8.65
CA THR A 32 13.86 -1.22 8.15
C THR A 32 13.60 -1.66 6.71
N LEU A 33 12.45 -2.28 6.48
CA LEU A 33 11.93 -2.58 5.15
C LEU A 33 10.89 -1.54 4.77
N PHE A 34 11.08 -0.95 3.60
CA PHE A 34 10.15 -0.01 2.98
C PHE A 34 9.19 -0.78 2.08
N CYS A 35 7.90 -0.71 2.40
CA CYS A 35 6.82 -1.39 1.70
C CYS A 35 6.09 -0.34 0.84
N TYR A 36 6.54 -0.17 -0.40
CA TYR A 36 5.91 0.73 -1.37
C TYR A 36 4.72 0.03 -2.05
N SER A 37 3.65 0.77 -2.29
CA SER A 37 2.52 0.37 -3.12
C SER A 37 1.72 1.62 -3.52
N HIS A 38 0.62 1.44 -4.23
CA HIS A 38 -0.25 2.53 -4.66
C HIS A 38 -1.72 2.13 -4.53
N TYR A 39 -2.60 3.12 -4.35
CA TYR A 39 -4.03 2.90 -4.15
C TYR A 39 -4.89 3.37 -5.33
N ASP A 40 -4.31 4.13 -6.25
CA ASP A 40 -4.92 4.42 -7.55
C ASP A 40 -4.90 3.18 -8.44
N VAL A 41 -5.63 3.26 -9.54
CA VAL A 41 -5.83 2.15 -10.48
C VAL A 41 -6.10 2.73 -11.87
N GLN A 42 -5.73 2.00 -12.92
CA GLN A 42 -6.16 2.35 -14.28
C GLN A 42 -7.70 2.44 -14.43
N PRO A 43 -8.20 3.25 -15.38
CA PRO A 43 -9.60 3.22 -15.77
C PRO A 43 -10.06 1.81 -16.18
N PRO A 44 -11.31 1.43 -15.90
CA PRO A 44 -11.82 0.10 -16.19
C PRO A 44 -12.37 -0.06 -17.62
N GLU A 45 -12.45 0.97 -18.44
CA GLU A 45 -13.10 0.88 -19.75
C GLU A 45 -12.39 -0.12 -20.68
N PRO A 46 -13.15 -0.82 -21.55
CA PRO A 46 -14.61 -0.80 -21.70
C PRO A 46 -15.36 -1.62 -20.62
N ILE A 47 -16.36 -1.02 -19.97
CA ILE A 47 -17.11 -1.61 -18.83
C ILE A 47 -17.87 -2.87 -19.23
N GLU A 48 -18.44 -2.89 -20.42
CA GLU A 48 -19.29 -3.98 -20.93
C GLU A 48 -18.54 -5.30 -21.16
N LYS A 49 -17.20 -5.24 -21.23
CA LYS A 49 -16.37 -6.45 -21.37
C LYS A 49 -16.07 -7.13 -20.03
N TRP A 50 -16.42 -6.50 -18.91
CA TRP A 50 -16.21 -7.10 -17.60
C TRP A 50 -17.28 -8.16 -17.31
N SER A 51 -16.81 -9.33 -16.89
CA SER A 51 -17.64 -10.39 -16.33
C SER A 51 -17.77 -10.24 -14.80
N HIS A 52 -18.44 -11.20 -14.16
CA HIS A 52 -18.46 -11.36 -12.70
C HIS A 52 -18.85 -10.08 -11.90
N GLY A 53 -19.85 -9.35 -12.40
CA GLY A 53 -20.40 -8.17 -11.71
C GLY A 53 -19.70 -6.85 -12.02
N GLY A 54 -18.75 -6.83 -12.95
CA GLY A 54 -18.09 -5.61 -13.41
C GLY A 54 -16.75 -5.33 -12.74
N PRO A 55 -16.08 -4.21 -13.10
CA PRO A 55 -14.72 -3.89 -12.65
C PRO A 55 -14.59 -3.68 -11.14
N TRP A 56 -15.66 -3.29 -10.46
CA TRP A 56 -15.61 -2.92 -9.05
C TRP A 56 -16.22 -3.96 -8.12
N SER A 57 -16.59 -5.13 -8.64
CA SER A 57 -17.31 -6.15 -7.88
C SER A 57 -16.46 -6.82 -6.80
N GLY A 58 -15.18 -7.04 -7.07
CA GLY A 58 -14.31 -7.84 -6.21
C GLY A 58 -14.78 -9.30 -6.10
N ALA A 59 -15.47 -9.81 -7.11
CA ALA A 59 -16.09 -11.13 -7.07
C ALA A 59 -15.05 -12.25 -6.94
N LEU A 60 -15.27 -13.19 -6.02
CA LEU A 60 -14.45 -14.39 -5.85
C LEU A 60 -15.09 -15.55 -6.65
N VAL A 61 -14.41 -15.99 -7.71
CA VAL A 61 -14.86 -17.09 -8.57
C VAL A 61 -13.69 -18.05 -8.77
N ASP A 62 -13.89 -19.33 -8.44
CA ASP A 62 -12.86 -20.37 -8.55
C ASP A 62 -11.52 -19.97 -7.88
N ASN A 63 -11.62 -19.36 -6.69
CA ASN A 63 -10.50 -18.82 -5.91
C ASN A 63 -9.73 -17.64 -6.54
N VAL A 64 -10.28 -17.02 -7.59
CA VAL A 64 -9.75 -15.82 -8.23
C VAL A 64 -10.63 -14.61 -7.87
N ILE A 65 -10.01 -13.52 -7.43
CA ILE A 65 -10.71 -12.25 -7.17
C ILE A 65 -10.70 -11.42 -8.46
N TYR A 66 -11.88 -11.21 -9.03
CA TYR A 66 -12.08 -10.38 -10.21
C TYR A 66 -12.43 -8.95 -9.80
N GLY A 67 -11.61 -8.00 -10.24
CA GLY A 67 -11.85 -6.57 -10.07
C GLY A 67 -10.65 -5.72 -10.46
N ARG A 68 -10.90 -4.52 -10.96
CA ARG A 68 -9.89 -3.49 -11.20
C ARG A 68 -9.22 -3.15 -9.87
N GLY A 69 -7.90 -3.20 -9.86
CA GLY A 69 -7.11 -2.99 -8.65
C GLY A 69 -6.81 -4.25 -7.85
N ALA A 70 -7.44 -5.41 -8.17
CA ALA A 70 -7.26 -6.61 -7.38
C ALA A 70 -5.79 -7.06 -7.32
N THR A 71 -5.09 -7.03 -8.46
CA THR A 71 -3.65 -7.31 -8.52
C THR A 71 -2.79 -6.05 -8.55
N ASP A 72 -3.29 -4.96 -9.15
CA ASP A 72 -2.51 -3.76 -9.42
C ASP A 72 -3.20 -2.49 -8.87
N ASN A 73 -2.89 -2.05 -7.65
CA ASN A 73 -2.01 -2.73 -6.68
C ASN A 73 -2.64 -2.98 -5.30
N LYS A 74 -3.97 -2.88 -5.18
CA LYS A 74 -4.67 -3.01 -3.90
C LYS A 74 -4.45 -4.38 -3.23
N GLY A 75 -4.26 -5.44 -4.01
CA GLY A 75 -3.87 -6.75 -3.49
C GLY A 75 -2.52 -6.72 -2.77
N GLY A 76 -1.49 -6.16 -3.42
CA GLY A 76 -0.15 -5.99 -2.85
C GLY A 76 -0.17 -5.12 -1.59
N LEU A 77 -0.84 -3.96 -1.66
CA LEU A 77 -1.09 -3.07 -0.53
C LEU A 77 -1.69 -3.81 0.67
N LEU A 78 -2.74 -4.60 0.42
CA LEU A 78 -3.40 -5.37 1.48
C LEU A 78 -2.51 -6.50 2.00
N ALA A 79 -1.72 -7.16 1.16
CA ALA A 79 -0.82 -8.22 1.57
C ALA A 79 0.17 -7.74 2.64
N PHE A 80 0.77 -6.56 2.48
CA PHE A 80 1.62 -5.95 3.49
C PHE A 80 0.91 -5.74 4.83
N ASN A 81 -0.28 -5.13 4.77
CA ASN A 81 -1.07 -4.87 5.98
C ASN A 81 -1.44 -6.17 6.69
N LYS A 82 -1.85 -7.20 5.94
CA LYS A 82 -2.24 -8.50 6.52
C LYS A 82 -1.05 -9.28 7.05
N ALA A 83 0.11 -9.23 6.39
CA ALA A 83 1.33 -9.84 6.89
C ALA A 83 1.73 -9.23 8.24
N ALA A 84 1.82 -7.90 8.33
CA ALA A 84 2.15 -7.22 9.58
C ALA A 84 1.14 -7.53 10.69
N LYS A 85 -0.17 -7.48 10.39
CA LYS A 85 -1.22 -7.88 11.33
C LYS A 85 -1.06 -9.32 11.82
N ALA A 86 -0.74 -10.25 10.91
CA ALA A 86 -0.58 -11.66 11.25
C ALA A 86 0.61 -11.87 12.20
N PHE A 87 1.75 -11.22 11.95
CA PHE A 87 2.90 -11.22 12.85
C PHE A 87 2.55 -10.68 14.22
N LEU A 88 1.94 -9.50 14.30
CA LEU A 88 1.51 -8.92 15.58
C LEU A 88 0.53 -9.85 16.32
N LYS A 89 -0.42 -10.46 15.62
CA LYS A 89 -1.42 -11.34 16.24
C LYS A 89 -0.82 -12.67 16.76
N VAL A 90 0.10 -13.27 16.01
CA VAL A 90 0.62 -14.62 16.30
C VAL A 90 1.90 -14.59 17.14
N ARG A 91 2.73 -13.57 16.93
CA ARG A 91 4.06 -13.43 17.56
C ARG A 91 4.13 -12.27 18.55
N GLY A 92 3.15 -11.35 18.55
CA GLY A 92 3.16 -10.14 19.37
C GLY A 92 4.10 -9.04 18.85
N GLU A 93 4.82 -9.30 17.75
CA GLU A 93 5.92 -8.44 17.27
C GLU A 93 6.20 -8.72 15.77
N VAL A 94 6.72 -7.72 15.06
CA VAL A 94 7.22 -7.84 13.67
C VAL A 94 8.74 -8.10 13.66
N PRO A 95 9.27 -8.82 12.65
CA PRO A 95 10.69 -9.23 12.66
C PRO A 95 11.68 -8.07 12.44
N LEU A 96 11.23 -6.95 11.87
CA LEU A 96 12.00 -5.74 11.58
C LEU A 96 11.06 -4.54 11.46
N ASN A 97 11.59 -3.31 11.40
CA ASN A 97 10.77 -2.12 11.24
C ASN A 97 10.11 -2.12 9.85
N LEU A 98 8.82 -1.83 9.79
CA LEU A 98 8.09 -1.71 8.53
C LEU A 98 7.68 -0.26 8.32
N LYS A 99 8.05 0.31 7.18
CA LYS A 99 7.50 1.58 6.69
C LYS A 99 6.53 1.28 5.55
N PHE A 100 5.27 1.59 5.74
CA PHE A 100 4.24 1.50 4.71
C PHE A 100 4.16 2.85 3.99
N PHE A 101 4.20 2.83 2.67
CA PHE A 101 4.18 4.03 1.85
C PHE A 101 3.28 3.79 0.65
N TYR A 102 2.09 4.37 0.66
CA TYR A 102 1.09 4.16 -0.38
C TYR A 102 0.69 5.48 -1.03
N GLU A 103 1.04 5.65 -2.31
CA GLU A 103 0.68 6.83 -3.10
C GLU A 103 -0.58 6.62 -3.94
N GLY A 104 -1.04 7.68 -4.63
CA GLY A 104 -2.27 7.68 -5.41
C GLY A 104 -2.12 8.20 -6.83
N GLU A 105 -0.91 8.22 -7.39
CA GLU A 105 -0.64 8.71 -8.75
C GLU A 105 0.27 7.78 -9.57
N GLU A 106 0.52 6.54 -9.13
CA GLU A 106 1.49 5.65 -9.80
C GLU A 106 1.10 5.38 -11.25
N GLU A 107 -0.20 5.22 -11.51
CA GLU A 107 -0.77 4.90 -12.81
C GLU A 107 -0.71 6.08 -13.80
N ILE A 108 -0.36 7.27 -13.31
CA ILE A 108 -0.12 8.49 -14.09
C ILE A 108 1.34 8.99 -13.96
N GLY A 109 2.23 8.18 -13.40
CA GLY A 109 3.67 8.44 -13.31
C GLY A 109 4.13 9.21 -12.07
N SER A 110 3.36 9.16 -10.97
CA SER A 110 3.72 9.72 -9.66
C SER A 110 4.11 11.20 -9.72
N VAL A 111 3.35 11.98 -10.50
CA VAL A 111 3.71 13.34 -10.96
C VAL A 111 4.18 14.25 -9.82
N HIS A 112 3.54 14.18 -8.65
CA HIS A 112 3.87 15.04 -7.52
C HIS A 112 4.76 14.37 -6.46
N LEU A 113 5.06 13.08 -6.59
CA LEU A 113 5.76 12.32 -5.55
C LEU A 113 7.23 12.70 -5.43
N GLY A 114 7.94 12.87 -6.55
CA GLY A 114 9.38 13.15 -6.57
C GLY A 114 9.78 14.36 -5.71
N PRO A 115 9.19 15.56 -5.93
CA PRO A 115 9.44 16.73 -5.09
C PRO A 115 9.10 16.53 -3.61
N TRP A 116 8.10 15.71 -3.30
CA TRP A 116 7.74 15.39 -1.92
C TRP A 116 8.80 14.48 -1.27
N VAL A 117 9.26 13.44 -1.97
CA VAL A 117 10.32 12.52 -1.53
C VAL A 117 11.61 13.28 -1.23
N GLU A 118 12.01 14.20 -2.10
CA GLU A 118 13.23 15.00 -1.93
C GLU A 118 13.23 15.81 -0.62
N LYS A 119 12.07 16.32 -0.20
CA LYS A 119 11.90 17.06 1.06
C LYS A 119 11.84 16.16 2.29
N ASN A 120 11.56 14.88 2.12
CA ASN A 120 11.27 13.93 3.20
C ASN A 120 12.28 12.78 3.30
N LYS A 121 13.46 12.87 2.67
CA LYS A 121 14.47 11.78 2.63
C LYS A 121 14.72 11.09 3.97
N LYS A 122 14.88 11.87 5.05
CA LYS A 122 15.09 11.33 6.40
C LYS A 122 13.92 10.48 6.91
N LEU A 123 12.69 10.87 6.57
CA LEU A 123 11.50 10.07 6.89
C LEU A 123 11.50 8.73 6.13
N LEU A 124 12.11 8.69 4.94
CA LEU A 124 12.07 7.57 4.01
C LEU A 124 13.26 6.61 4.12
N GLU A 125 14.27 6.93 4.93
CA GLU A 125 15.44 6.07 5.16
C GLU A 125 15.04 4.63 5.51
N ALA A 126 15.55 3.66 4.75
CA ALA A 126 15.31 2.24 4.97
C ALA A 126 16.53 1.44 4.51
N ASP A 127 16.66 0.20 5.00
CA ASP A 127 17.75 -0.71 4.62
C ASP A 127 17.45 -1.48 3.33
N GLY A 128 16.18 -1.52 2.93
CA GLY A 128 15.72 -2.13 1.69
C GLY A 128 14.29 -1.72 1.35
N MET A 129 13.90 -1.93 0.10
CA MET A 129 12.57 -1.62 -0.42
C MET A 129 12.02 -2.85 -1.14
N HIS A 130 10.73 -3.10 -0.95
CA HIS A 130 9.93 -3.91 -1.86
C HIS A 130 9.25 -2.99 -2.87
#